data_AF-A0A2T0RBS8-F1
#
_entry.id   AF-A0A2T0RBS8-F1
#
_cell.length_a   1.000
_cell.length_b   1.000
_cell.length_c   1.000
_cell.angle_alpha   90.00
_cell.angle_beta   90.00
_cell.angle_gamma   90.00
#
_symmetry.space_group_name_H-M   'P 1'
#
loop_
_entity.id
_entity.type
_entity.pdbx_description
1 polymer ?
#
loop_
_entity_poly.entity_id
_entity_poly.type
_entity_poly.pdbx_seq_one_letter_code
_entity_poly.pdbx_strand_id
1 'polypeptide(L)'
;MTADAGLRAVLEAERAGAAARLAGLERELASALEVAAEGGADDEHDPEGSTTAFERAQTAAVLEQVRDRLAALDDALTRVGEPGFGTCTGCGRPIAAERLAVRPWATTCVVCAAR
;
A
#
# COMPACT_ATOMS: atom_id res chain seq x y z
N MET A 1 -27.00 -1.85 -10.24
CA MET A 1 -26.81 -2.35 -8.86
C MET A 1 -25.84 -3.53 -8.77
N THR A 2 -25.82 -4.50 -9.70
CA THR A 2 -24.89 -5.67 -9.63
C THR A 2 -23.42 -5.33 -9.92
N ALA A 3 -23.15 -4.39 -10.84
CA ALA A 3 -21.78 -3.97 -11.16
C ALA A 3 -21.07 -3.27 -9.98
N ASP A 4 -21.82 -2.51 -9.18
CA ASP A 4 -21.31 -1.84 -7.97
C ASP A 4 -20.99 -2.85 -6.85
N ALA A 5 -21.86 -3.83 -6.66
CA ALA A 5 -21.62 -4.92 -5.71
C ALA A 5 -20.38 -5.74 -6.06
N GLY A 6 -20.18 -6.05 -7.35
CA GLY A 6 -18.98 -6.76 -7.83
C GLY A 6 -17.70 -5.96 -7.60
N LEU A 7 -17.70 -4.65 -7.89
CA LEU A 7 -16.55 -3.78 -7.68
C LEU A 7 -16.23 -3.60 -6.19
N ARG A 8 -17.24 -3.45 -5.33
CA ARG A 8 -17.06 -3.38 -3.88
C ARG A 8 -16.40 -4.66 -3.34
N ALA A 9 -16.86 -5.84 -3.78
CA ALA A 9 -16.24 -7.11 -3.39
C ALA A 9 -14.75 -7.20 -3.80
N VAL A 10 -14.40 -6.70 -4.99
CA VAL A 10 -12.99 -6.63 -5.43
C VAL A 10 -12.19 -5.69 -4.52
N LEU A 11 -12.71 -4.50 -4.21
CA LEU A 11 -12.05 -3.55 -3.32
C LEU A 11 -11.86 -4.12 -1.90
N GLU A 12 -12.85 -4.84 -1.36
CA GLU A 12 -12.77 -5.51 -0.06
C GLU A 12 -11.70 -6.61 -0.05
N ALA A 13 -11.62 -7.42 -1.11
CA ALA A 13 -10.59 -8.45 -1.24
C ALA A 13 -9.18 -7.84 -1.32
N GLU A 14 -9.01 -6.78 -2.10
CA GLU A 14 -7.75 -6.04 -2.21
C GLU A 14 -7.34 -5.40 -0.87
N ARG A 15 -8.30 -4.82 -0.14
CA ARG A 15 -8.10 -4.27 1.20
C ARG A 15 -7.65 -5.34 2.19
N ALA A 16 -8.32 -6.49 2.20
CA ALA A 16 -7.95 -7.61 3.07
C ALA A 16 -6.52 -8.09 2.78
N GLY A 17 -6.15 -8.23 1.51
CA GLY A 17 -4.80 -8.58 1.10
C GLY A 17 -3.75 -7.55 1.52
N ALA A 18 -4.03 -6.26 1.34
CA ALA A 18 -3.15 -5.18 1.75
C ALA A 18 -2.97 -5.14 3.28
N ALA A 19 -4.05 -5.31 4.05
CA ALA A 19 -4.01 -5.35 5.51
C ALA A 19 -3.21 -6.56 6.04
N ALA A 20 -3.39 -7.74 5.44
CA ALA A 20 -2.61 -8.92 5.79
C ALA A 20 -1.11 -8.73 5.50
N ARG A 21 -0.78 -8.10 4.37
CA ARG A 21 0.61 -7.77 4.02
C ARG A 21 1.21 -6.75 4.99
N LEU A 22 0.46 -5.71 5.34
CA LEU A 22 0.89 -4.70 6.31
C LEU A 22 1.25 -5.37 7.64
N ALA A 23 0.34 -6.18 8.17
CA ALA A 23 0.56 -6.90 9.43
C ALA A 23 1.77 -7.86 9.35
N GLY A 24 2.04 -8.47 8.20
CA GLY A 24 3.24 -9.29 7.98
C GLY A 24 4.54 -8.48 8.09
N LEU A 25 4.62 -7.40 7.33
CA LEU A 25 5.79 -6.51 7.32
C LEU A 25 6.04 -5.85 8.69
N GLU A 26 4.98 -5.49 9.42
CA GLU A 26 5.11 -4.91 10.76
C GLU A 26 5.70 -5.92 11.76
N ARG A 27 5.33 -7.20 11.66
CA ARG A 27 5.93 -8.26 12.48
C ARG A 27 7.39 -8.52 12.10
N GLU A 28 7.71 -8.53 10.81
CA GLU A 28 9.09 -8.70 10.33
C GLU A 28 9.99 -7.57 10.84
N LEU A 29 9.53 -6.32 10.75
CA LEU A 29 10.28 -5.17 11.25
C LEU A 29 10.44 -5.22 12.77
N ALA A 30 9.39 -5.56 13.51
CA ALA A 30 9.46 -5.68 14.97
C ALA A 30 10.49 -6.74 15.40
N SER A 31 10.45 -7.93 14.78
CA SER A 31 11.41 -9.00 15.07
C SER A 31 12.86 -8.59 14.73
N ALA A 32 13.09 -7.89 13.62
CA ALA A 32 14.41 -7.41 13.26
C ALA A 32 14.96 -6.36 14.24
N LEU A 33 14.09 -5.53 14.83
CA LEU A 33 14.47 -4.57 15.86
C LEU A 33 14.78 -5.25 17.19
N GLU A 34 14.04 -6.28 17.57
CA GLU A 34 14.31 -7.10 18.77
C GLU A 34 15.67 -7.78 18.68
N VAL A 35 15.98 -8.47 17.57
CA VAL A 35 17.28 -9.12 17.35
C VAL A 35 18.44 -8.12 17.44
N ALA A 36 18.27 -6.92 16.85
CA ALA A 36 19.29 -5.89 16.92
C ALA A 36 19.49 -5.34 18.34
N ALA A 37 18.44 -5.28 19.16
CA ALA A 37 18.54 -4.87 20.56
C ALA A 37 19.24 -5.92 21.43
N GLU A 38 19.08 -7.21 21.12
CA GLU A 38 19.75 -8.32 21.80
C GLU A 38 21.23 -8.46 21.41
N GLY A 39 21.61 -8.06 20.19
CA GLY A 39 23.00 -8.08 19.70
C GLY A 39 23.90 -6.95 20.21
N GLY A 40 23.35 -5.99 20.98
CA GLY A 40 24.07 -4.81 21.43
C GLY A 40 25.02 -5.04 22.60
N ALA A 41 26.26 -5.45 22.32
CA ALA A 41 27.39 -5.27 23.25
C ALA A 41 28.78 -5.14 22.61
N ASP A 42 28.96 -5.28 21.29
CA ASP A 42 30.27 -5.17 20.63
C ASP A 42 30.15 -4.50 19.24
N ASP A 43 29.62 -3.26 19.24
CA ASP A 43 29.27 -2.46 18.05
C ASP A 43 30.49 -1.89 17.30
N GLU A 44 31.72 -2.12 17.79
CA GLU A 44 32.93 -1.54 17.19
C GLU A 44 33.50 -2.38 16.02
N HIS A 45 32.99 -3.60 15.81
CA HIS A 45 33.51 -4.51 14.78
C HIS A 45 32.44 -5.24 13.95
N ASP A 46 31.18 -4.79 13.93
CA ASP A 46 30.15 -5.43 13.10
C ASP A 46 30.03 -4.78 11.70
N PRO A 47 30.61 -5.38 10.64
CA PRO A 47 30.39 -4.91 9.26
C PRO A 47 28.92 -5.06 8.82
N GLU A 48 28.13 -5.93 9.46
CA GLU A 48 26.74 -6.20 9.12
C GLU A 48 25.76 -5.12 9.61
N GLY A 49 26.11 -4.32 10.62
CA GLY A 49 25.25 -3.26 11.16
C GLY A 49 24.80 -2.22 10.12
N SER A 50 25.66 -1.93 9.14
CA SER A 50 25.34 -1.05 7.99
C SER A 50 24.32 -1.69 7.02
N THR A 51 24.42 -3.00 6.81
CA THR A 51 23.50 -3.80 6.00
C THR A 51 22.14 -3.90 6.69
N THR A 52 22.10 -4.18 7.99
CA THR A 52 20.86 -4.24 8.77
C THR A 52 20.12 -2.90 8.83
N ALA A 53 20.85 -1.78 8.90
CA ALA A 53 20.25 -0.45 8.81
C ALA A 53 19.59 -0.20 7.44
N PHE A 54 20.26 -0.58 6.35
CA PHE A 54 19.73 -0.47 5.00
C PHE A 54 18.49 -1.35 4.77
N GLU A 55 18.52 -2.60 5.23
CA GLU A 55 17.39 -3.55 5.13
C GLU A 55 16.17 -3.03 5.89
N ARG A 56 16.37 -2.49 7.11
CA ARG A 56 15.28 -1.86 7.88
C ARG A 56 14.68 -0.65 7.15
N ALA A 57 15.51 0.19 6.54
CA ALA A 57 15.05 1.33 5.76
C ALA A 57 14.23 0.87 4.53
N GLN A 58 14.64 -0.21 3.88
CA GLN A 58 13.90 -0.81 2.77
C GLN A 58 12.54 -1.34 3.24
N THR A 59 12.50 -2.10 4.33
CA THR A 59 11.23 -2.61 4.91
C THR A 59 10.31 -1.47 5.32
N ALA A 60 10.84 -0.40 5.93
CA ALA A 60 10.07 0.79 6.29
C ALA A 60 9.46 1.49 5.06
N ALA A 61 10.21 1.59 3.95
CA ALA A 61 9.69 2.15 2.71
C ALA A 61 8.56 1.30 2.11
N VAL A 62 8.68 -0.02 2.15
CA VAL A 62 7.62 -0.94 1.69
C VAL A 62 6.39 -0.84 2.59
N LEU A 63 6.57 -0.73 3.91
CA LEU A 63 5.48 -0.52 4.87
C LEU A 63 4.67 0.73 4.53
N GLU A 64 5.35 1.85 4.27
CA GLU A 64 4.67 3.10 3.92
C GLU A 64 3.86 2.98 2.64
N GLN A 65 4.42 2.35 1.60
CA GLN A 65 3.69 2.09 0.35
C GLN A 65 2.44 1.22 0.55
N VAL A 66 2.48 0.25 1.47
CA VAL A 66 1.32 -0.59 1.78
C VAL A 66 0.28 0.19 2.58
N ARG A 67 0.69 1.07 3.50
CA ARG A 67 -0.22 1.98 4.23
C ARG A 67 -0.94 2.94 3.30
N ASP A 68 -0.22 3.58 2.39
CA ASP A 68 -0.80 4.45 1.37
C ASP A 68 -1.82 3.71 0.50
N ARG A 69 -1.50 2.47 0.10
CA ARG A 69 -2.42 1.63 -0.64
C ARG A 69 -3.68 1.29 0.16
N LEU A 70 -3.53 0.96 1.44
CA LEU A 70 -4.65 0.64 2.31
C LEU A 70 -5.58 1.86 2.48
N ALA A 71 -5.00 3.05 2.70
CA ALA A 71 -5.75 4.29 2.77
C ALA A 71 -6.50 4.59 1.46
N ALA A 72 -5.87 4.37 0.31
CA ALA A 72 -6.52 4.53 -0.99
C ALA A 72 -7.66 3.52 -1.21
N LEU A 73 -7.52 2.29 -0.70
CA LEU A 73 -8.57 1.26 -0.75
C LEU A 73 -9.74 1.61 0.15
N ASP A 74 -9.48 2.09 1.37
CA ASP A 74 -10.49 2.59 2.29
C ASP A 74 -11.28 3.75 1.65
N ASP A 75 -10.59 4.72 1.07
CA ASP A 75 -11.18 5.86 0.35
C ASP A 75 -11.93 5.44 -0.93
N ALA A 76 -11.49 4.39 -1.62
CA ALA A 76 -12.24 3.82 -2.74
C ALA A 76 -13.55 3.14 -2.27
N LEU A 77 -13.52 2.43 -1.13
CA LEU A 77 -14.69 1.78 -0.55
C LEU A 77 -15.74 2.75 -0.04
N THR A 78 -15.35 3.94 0.43
CA THR A 78 -16.31 4.97 0.86
C THR A 78 -17.03 5.62 -0.32
N ARG A 79 -16.37 5.71 -1.48
CA ARG A 79 -16.92 6.34 -2.69
C ARG A 79 -17.53 5.37 -3.69
N VAL A 80 -17.28 4.07 -3.58
CA VAL A 80 -17.84 3.10 -4.53
C VAL A 80 -19.36 3.14 -4.42
N GLY A 81 -20.02 3.39 -5.55
CA GLY A 81 -21.46 3.60 -5.65
C GLY A 81 -21.89 5.07 -5.66
N GLU A 82 -20.99 5.99 -5.30
CA GLU A 82 -21.24 7.43 -5.42
C GLU A 82 -21.08 7.93 -6.86
N PRO A 83 -21.86 8.95 -7.26
CA PRO A 83 -21.68 9.61 -8.55
C PRO A 83 -20.25 10.13 -8.71
N GLY A 84 -19.62 9.84 -9.85
CA GLY A 84 -18.26 10.31 -10.15
C GLY A 84 -17.14 9.34 -9.76
N PHE A 85 -17.45 8.18 -9.16
CA PHE A 85 -16.47 7.11 -9.02
C PHE A 85 -15.85 6.75 -10.38
N GLY A 86 -14.52 6.59 -10.41
CA GLY A 86 -13.77 6.38 -11.66
C GLY A 86 -13.47 7.67 -12.44
N THR A 87 -13.61 8.85 -11.83
CA THR A 87 -13.16 10.12 -12.41
C THR A 87 -11.82 10.54 -11.83
N CYS A 88 -10.91 11.00 -12.68
CA CYS A 88 -9.58 11.44 -12.29
C CYS A 88 -9.65 12.74 -11.47
N THR A 89 -9.14 12.74 -10.25
CA THR A 89 -9.10 13.92 -9.37
C THR A 89 -8.23 15.06 -9.93
N GLY A 90 -7.17 14.74 -10.68
CA GLY A 90 -6.26 15.75 -11.23
C GLY A 90 -6.72 16.45 -12.53
N CYS A 91 -7.60 15.84 -13.34
CA CYS A 91 -8.03 16.43 -14.62
C CYS A 91 -9.52 16.31 -14.93
N GLY A 92 -10.31 15.71 -14.04
CA GLY A 92 -11.76 15.55 -14.20
C GLY A 92 -12.20 14.55 -15.28
N ARG A 93 -11.26 13.90 -15.98
CA ARG A 93 -11.59 12.93 -17.05
C ARG A 93 -11.82 11.52 -16.47
N PRO A 94 -12.63 10.68 -17.14
CA PRO A 94 -12.78 9.28 -16.75
C PRO A 94 -11.44 8.55 -16.70
N ILE A 95 -11.28 7.68 -15.71
CA ILE A 95 -10.17 6.75 -15.58
C ILE A 95 -10.47 5.55 -16.48
N ALA A 96 -9.47 5.12 -17.26
CA ALA A 96 -9.60 3.99 -18.16
C ALA A 96 -10.11 2.73 -17.41
N ALA A 97 -11.06 2.03 -18.00
CA ALA A 97 -11.65 0.84 -17.38
C ALA A 97 -10.61 -0.24 -17.14
N GLU A 98 -9.63 -0.40 -18.04
CA GLU A 98 -8.51 -1.33 -17.86
C GLU A 98 -7.66 -0.99 -16.63
N ARG A 99 -7.51 0.31 -16.32
CA ARG A 99 -6.79 0.76 -15.13
C ARG A 99 -7.57 0.46 -13.86
N LEU A 100 -8.89 0.67 -13.87
CA LEU A 100 -9.75 0.33 -12.72
C LEU A 100 -9.90 -1.19 -12.55
N ALA A 101 -9.80 -1.96 -13.63
CA ALA A 101 -9.79 -3.43 -13.57
C ALA A 101 -8.53 -3.97 -12.85
N VAL A 102 -7.37 -3.32 -13.05
CA VAL A 102 -6.10 -3.73 -12.41
C VAL A 102 -5.88 -3.04 -11.05
N ARG A 103 -6.30 -1.77 -10.93
CA ARG A 103 -6.16 -0.93 -9.73
C ARG A 103 -7.48 -0.19 -9.47
N PRO A 104 -8.48 -0.88 -8.88
CA PRO A 104 -9.81 -0.31 -8.66
C PRO A 104 -9.83 0.89 -7.70
N TRP A 105 -8.77 1.08 -6.89
CA TRP A 105 -8.60 2.24 -6.01
C TRP A 105 -7.90 3.44 -6.69
N ALA A 106 -7.64 3.39 -8.00
CA ALA A 106 -6.97 4.48 -8.69
C ALA A 106 -7.82 5.77 -8.67
N THR A 107 -7.26 6.86 -8.16
CA THR A 107 -7.89 8.20 -8.12
C THR A 107 -7.45 9.10 -9.27
N THR A 108 -6.40 8.71 -10.00
CA THR A 108 -5.83 9.47 -11.12
C THR A 108 -5.72 8.64 -12.38
N CYS A 109 -5.91 9.28 -13.54
CA CYS A 109 -5.66 8.65 -14.84
C CYS A 109 -4.15 8.46 -15.08
N VAL A 110 -3.79 7.61 -16.04
CA VAL A 110 -2.37 7.33 -16.36
C VAL A 110 -1.57 8.59 -16.68
N VAL A 111 -2.18 9.55 -17.37
CA VAL A 111 -1.54 10.82 -17.73
C VAL A 111 -1.25 11.67 -16.49
N CYS A 112 -2.15 11.73 -15.51
CA CYS A 112 -1.90 12.48 -14.28
C CYS A 112 -0.98 11.74 -13.32
N ALA A 113 -0.95 10.41 -13.36
CA ALA A 113 -0.06 9.61 -12.53
C ALA A 113 1.40 9.58 -13.01
N ALA A 114 1.66 9.97 -14.27
CA ALA A 114 2.99 10.02 -14.87
C ALA A 114 3.62 11.43 -14.84
N ARG A 115 2.98 12.38 -14.15
CA ARG A 115 3.45 13.76 -14.01
C ARG A 115 4.24 13.94 -12.72
#